data_AF-A0A9E4K4Z2-F1
#
_entry.id   AF-A0A9E4K4Z2-F1
#
_cell.length_a   1.000
_cell.length_b   1.000
_cell.length_c   1.000
_cell.angle_alpha   90.00
_cell.angle_beta   90.00
_cell.angle_gamma   90.00
#
_symmetry.space_group_name_H-M   'P 1'
#
loop_
_entity.id
_entity.type
_entity.pdbx_description
1 polymer ?
#
loop_
_entity_poly.entity_id
_entity_poly.type
_entity_poly.pdbx_seq_one_letter_code
_entity_poly.pdbx_strand_id
1 'polypeptide(L)'
;MDTFNREGYVTTLLTTFFALDLAEKKRKELQATAELQAQVEIALELAQSPTTNQKLPEKPIEGEWLKHLSAMGVSLVEALTVKELYHIQGLSQPASPRQVDILKHFKMPGAVKMNKTVANYTIRRLFAEAENVEAWQQRPPTSRVMQGLLYINGSFTRGMTQHQAQRRLRKSGIESPSKYREWKRIEALFIGVNDLVTRQRNATRKITWKRFYHYYDELKSNGVASDEISVEMMLTRIAYHQRGELRSTHFGGDESALLAAV
;
A
#
# COMPACT_ATOMS: atom_id res chain seq x y z
N MET A 1 -40.25 -50.35 29.96
CA MET A 1 -40.65 -49.20 29.13
C MET A 1 -39.87 -48.01 29.65
N ASP A 2 -38.69 -47.76 29.08
CA ASP A 2 -37.92 -46.56 29.41
C ASP A 2 -38.33 -45.44 28.46
N THR A 3 -39.16 -44.53 28.95
CA THR A 3 -39.38 -43.24 28.31
C THR A 3 -38.08 -42.46 28.42
N PHE A 4 -37.20 -42.64 27.44
CA PHE A 4 -36.01 -41.84 27.25
C PHE A 4 -36.41 -40.36 27.28
N ASN A 5 -35.93 -39.64 28.31
CA ASN A 5 -36.22 -38.22 28.55
C ASN A 5 -35.57 -37.36 27.45
N ARG A 6 -36.17 -37.37 26.25
CA ARG A 6 -35.70 -36.67 25.05
C ARG A 6 -35.66 -35.16 25.26
N GLU A 7 -36.60 -34.60 26.02
CA GLU A 7 -36.67 -33.16 26.29
C GLU A 7 -35.53 -32.69 27.20
N GLY A 8 -35.23 -33.45 28.26
CA GLY A 8 -34.06 -33.19 29.10
C GLY A 8 -32.75 -33.21 28.30
N TYR A 9 -32.58 -34.22 27.45
CA TYR A 9 -31.37 -34.38 26.62
C TYR A 9 -31.19 -33.25 25.59
N VAL A 10 -32.27 -32.82 24.93
CA VAL A 10 -32.23 -31.70 23.96
C VAL A 10 -31.92 -30.38 24.68
N THR A 11 -32.47 -30.16 25.87
CA THR A 11 -32.22 -28.95 26.66
C THR A 11 -30.76 -28.89 27.17
N THR A 12 -30.20 -30.03 27.59
CA THR A 12 -28.78 -30.13 27.99
C THR A 12 -27.83 -29.93 26.80
N LEU A 13 -28.18 -30.45 25.61
CA LEU A 13 -27.39 -30.24 24.39
C LEU A 13 -27.41 -28.77 23.94
N LEU A 14 -28.58 -28.12 23.93
CA LEU A 14 -28.67 -26.70 23.56
C LEU A 14 -27.88 -25.80 24.51
N THR A 15 -27.99 -26.02 25.83
CA THR A 15 -27.22 -25.25 26.83
C THR A 15 -25.71 -25.47 26.71
N THR A 16 -25.26 -26.68 26.40
CA THR A 16 -23.82 -26.93 26.13
C THR A 16 -23.34 -26.26 24.84
N PHE A 17 -24.12 -26.27 23.75
CA PHE A 17 -23.77 -25.55 22.53
C PHE A 17 -23.67 -24.02 22.75
N PHE A 18 -24.61 -23.42 23.47
CA PHE A 18 -24.54 -22.01 23.82
C PHE A 18 -23.33 -21.69 24.71
N ALA A 19 -23.02 -22.54 25.68
CA ALA A 19 -21.84 -22.37 26.53
C ALA A 19 -20.53 -22.48 25.73
N LEU A 20 -20.46 -23.39 24.75
CA LEU A 20 -19.33 -23.53 23.84
C LEU A 20 -19.17 -22.32 22.92
N ASP A 21 -20.26 -21.80 22.33
CA ASP A 21 -20.22 -20.57 21.51
C ASP A 21 -19.78 -19.35 22.33
N LEU A 22 -20.28 -19.22 23.56
CA LEU A 22 -19.88 -18.15 24.48
C LEU A 22 -18.41 -18.27 24.89
N ALA A 23 -17.94 -19.48 25.18
CA ALA A 23 -16.54 -19.75 25.52
C ALA A 23 -15.61 -19.48 24.33
N GLU A 24 -16.03 -19.84 23.12
CA GLU A 24 -15.28 -19.56 21.90
C GLU A 24 -15.20 -18.05 21.62
N LYS A 25 -16.31 -17.30 21.81
CA LYS A 25 -16.32 -15.84 21.73
C LYS A 25 -15.37 -15.21 22.75
N LYS A 26 -15.48 -15.58 24.04
CA LYS A 26 -14.57 -15.09 25.08
C LYS A 26 -13.11 -15.43 24.80
N ARG A 27 -12.83 -16.62 24.26
CA ARG A 27 -11.47 -17.03 23.88
C ARG A 27 -10.93 -16.15 22.74
N LYS A 28 -11.74 -15.88 21.72
CA LYS A 28 -11.37 -14.97 20.62
C LYS A 28 -11.14 -13.54 21.10
N GLU A 29 -11.97 -13.05 22.02
CA GLU A 29 -11.80 -11.73 22.65
C GLU A 29 -10.50 -11.66 23.46
N LEU A 30 -10.24 -12.66 24.32
CA LEU A 30 -9.00 -12.74 25.11
C LEU A 30 -7.75 -12.81 24.22
N GLN A 31 -7.80 -13.59 23.14
CA GLN A 31 -6.74 -13.65 22.14
C GLN A 31 -6.53 -12.30 21.46
N ALA A 32 -7.61 -11.64 21.02
CA ALA A 32 -7.53 -10.32 20.41
C ALA A 32 -6.94 -9.27 21.37
N THR A 33 -7.32 -9.30 22.66
CA THR A 33 -6.75 -8.40 23.67
C THR A 33 -5.27 -8.67 23.92
N ALA A 34 -4.85 -9.94 23.98
CA ALA A 34 -3.45 -10.30 24.16
C ALA A 34 -2.60 -9.91 22.93
N GLU A 35 -3.13 -10.12 21.72
CA GLU A 35 -2.48 -9.69 20.48
C GLU A 35 -2.34 -8.17 20.40
N LEU A 36 -3.37 -7.43 20.80
CA LEU A 36 -3.33 -5.96 20.86
C LEU A 36 -2.29 -5.50 21.88
N GLN A 37 -2.24 -6.12 23.05
CA GLN A 37 -1.29 -5.77 24.10
C GLN A 37 0.17 -6.02 23.66
N ALA A 38 0.45 -7.17 23.03
CA ALA A 38 1.75 -7.44 22.43
C ALA A 38 2.13 -6.42 21.34
N GLN A 39 1.16 -5.96 20.54
CA GLN A 39 1.39 -4.91 19.53
C GLN A 39 1.65 -3.53 20.15
N VAL A 40 1.04 -3.23 21.30
CA VAL A 40 1.32 -2.01 22.06
C VAL A 40 2.74 -2.05 22.64
N GLU A 41 3.18 -3.18 23.19
CA GLU A 41 4.56 -3.36 23.64
C GLU A 41 5.57 -3.12 22.51
N ILE A 42 5.30 -3.66 21.32
CA ILE A 42 6.09 -3.39 20.11
C ILE A 42 6.14 -1.88 19.80
N ALA A 43 5.01 -1.18 19.91
CA ALA A 43 4.94 0.26 19.66
C ALA A 43 5.80 1.06 20.64
N LEU A 44 5.78 0.67 21.91
CA LEU A 44 6.59 1.30 22.98
C LEU A 44 8.08 1.04 22.78
N GLU A 45 8.48 -0.20 22.46
CA GLU A 45 9.88 -0.54 22.14
C GLU A 45 10.42 0.30 20.97
N LEU A 46 9.57 0.53 19.96
CA LEU A 46 9.93 1.34 18.79
C LEU A 46 10.12 2.82 19.14
N ALA A 47 9.31 3.33 20.08
CA ALA A 47 9.36 4.69 20.55
C ALA A 47 10.60 4.97 21.42
N GLN A 48 11.01 4.01 22.24
CA GLN A 48 12.16 4.17 23.13
C GLN A 48 13.51 4.16 22.40
N SER A 49 13.55 3.76 21.13
CA SER A 49 14.83 3.63 20.45
C SER A 49 15.46 4.94 19.98
N PRO A 50 16.80 5.04 20.06
CA PRO A 50 17.55 6.24 19.68
C PRO A 50 17.61 6.50 18.17
N THR A 51 17.29 5.50 17.33
CA THR A 51 17.40 5.58 15.86
C THR A 51 16.14 6.04 15.13
N THR A 52 15.05 6.35 15.84
CA THR A 52 13.83 6.86 15.21
C THR A 52 14.10 8.27 14.68
N ASN A 53 14.45 8.38 13.40
CA ASN A 53 14.82 9.62 12.68
C ASN A 53 13.76 10.74 12.69
N GLN A 54 12.63 10.55 13.37
CA GLN A 54 11.65 11.60 13.63
C GLN A 54 11.97 12.23 14.99
N LYS A 55 12.47 13.47 14.96
CA LYS A 55 12.48 14.37 16.13
C LYS A 55 11.04 14.70 16.52
N LEU A 56 10.32 13.74 17.08
CA LEU A 56 9.01 13.97 17.68
C LEU A 56 9.22 14.45 19.13
N PRO A 57 8.38 15.36 19.63
CA PRO A 57 8.51 15.86 20.99
C PRO A 57 8.32 14.73 22.01
N GLU A 58 9.16 14.67 23.05
CA GLU A 58 9.06 13.70 24.15
C GLU A 58 8.11 14.17 25.26
N LYS A 59 7.34 15.24 25.02
CA LYS A 59 6.42 15.78 26.03
C LYS A 59 5.23 14.83 26.25
N PRO A 60 4.74 14.69 27.50
CA PRO A 60 3.53 13.94 27.81
C PRO A 60 2.30 14.47 27.07
N ILE A 61 1.36 13.59 26.73
CA ILE A 61 0.11 13.94 26.07
C ILE A 61 -0.96 14.31 27.10
N GLU A 62 -1.68 15.40 26.86
CA GLU A 62 -2.81 15.87 27.67
C GLU A 62 -4.12 15.85 26.86
N GLY A 63 -5.28 15.70 27.53
CA GLY A 63 -6.61 15.96 26.94
C GLY A 63 -7.37 14.76 26.34
N GLU A 64 -8.21 15.03 25.33
CA GLU A 64 -9.23 14.08 24.79
C GLU A 64 -8.67 12.76 24.23
N TRP A 65 -7.37 12.70 23.94
CA TRP A 65 -6.70 11.53 23.38
C TRP A 65 -6.59 10.34 24.34
N LEU A 66 -6.47 10.58 25.65
CA LEU A 66 -6.51 9.52 26.66
C LEU A 66 -7.88 8.82 26.69
N LYS A 67 -8.96 9.55 26.40
CA LYS A 67 -10.32 8.98 26.30
C LYS A 67 -10.49 8.08 25.07
N HIS A 68 -9.80 8.37 23.98
CA HIS A 68 -9.84 7.55 22.77
C HIS A 68 -9.06 6.24 22.95
N LEU A 69 -7.90 6.28 23.64
CA LEU A 69 -7.10 5.08 23.95
C LEU A 69 -7.79 4.17 24.98
N SER A 70 -8.44 4.73 26.01
CA SER A 70 -9.23 3.95 26.95
C SER A 70 -10.45 3.31 26.29
N ALA A 71 -11.09 3.99 25.33
CA ALA A 71 -12.17 3.42 24.51
C ALA A 71 -11.70 2.28 23.59
N MET A 72 -10.42 2.24 23.22
CA MET A 72 -9.80 1.11 22.50
C MET A 72 -9.30 -0.02 23.42
N GLY A 73 -9.54 0.08 24.74
CA GLY A 73 -9.20 -0.97 25.71
C GLY A 73 -7.72 -1.03 26.09
N VAL A 74 -6.93 0.00 25.78
CA VAL A 74 -5.50 0.05 26.11
C VAL A 74 -5.32 0.62 27.52
N SER A 75 -4.93 -0.22 28.48
CA SER A 75 -4.56 0.22 29.83
C SER A 75 -3.11 0.69 29.83
N LEU A 76 -2.87 1.95 30.18
CA LEU A 76 -1.54 2.55 30.22
C LEU A 76 -1.22 2.93 31.67
N VAL A 77 -0.05 2.47 32.15
CA VAL A 77 0.41 2.70 33.52
C VAL A 77 1.02 4.10 33.69
N GLU A 78 1.50 4.71 32.60
CA GLU A 78 2.18 6.01 32.61
C GLU A 78 1.72 6.91 31.44
N ALA A 79 1.97 8.23 31.57
CA ALA A 79 1.61 9.20 30.54
C ALA A 79 2.47 9.02 29.28
N LEU A 80 1.82 8.67 28.16
CA LEU A 80 2.50 8.49 26.87
C LEU A 80 3.12 9.79 26.36
N THR A 81 4.27 9.67 25.72
CA THR A 81 4.92 10.69 24.91
C THR A 81 4.30 10.75 23.50
N VAL A 82 4.45 11.88 22.80
CA VAL A 82 3.98 12.03 21.40
C VAL A 82 4.58 10.98 20.47
N LYS A 83 5.82 10.55 20.73
CA LYS A 83 6.52 9.51 19.97
C LYS A 83 5.87 8.13 20.15
N GLU A 84 5.48 7.78 21.38
CA GLU A 84 4.78 6.53 21.67
C GLU A 84 3.38 6.52 21.07
N LEU A 85 2.65 7.64 21.17
CA LEU A 85 1.33 7.77 20.53
C LEU A 85 1.41 7.63 19.02
N TYR A 86 2.44 8.17 18.36
CA TYR A 86 2.62 8.00 16.91
C TYR A 86 2.71 6.51 16.51
N HIS A 87 3.44 5.71 17.29
CA HIS A 87 3.55 4.28 17.05
C HIS A 87 2.26 3.53 17.44
N ILE A 88 1.56 3.94 18.48
CA ILE A 88 0.25 3.34 18.80
C ILE A 88 -0.78 3.66 17.72
N GLN A 89 -0.83 4.89 17.21
CA GLN A 89 -1.69 5.26 16.08
C GLN A 89 -1.34 4.49 14.80
N GLY A 90 -0.07 4.14 14.60
CA GLY A 90 0.32 3.30 13.48
C GLY A 90 -0.23 1.88 13.53
N LEU A 91 -0.80 1.42 14.65
CA LEU A 91 -1.49 0.13 14.75
C LEU A 91 -2.83 0.11 14.00
N SER A 92 -3.51 1.26 13.90
CA SER A 92 -4.77 1.40 13.15
C SER A 92 -4.57 1.76 11.67
N GLN A 93 -3.32 2.04 11.26
CA GLN A 93 -2.97 2.40 9.89
C GLN A 93 -2.39 1.21 9.12
N PRO A 94 -2.76 1.00 7.86
CA PRO A 94 -2.11 -0.02 7.03
C PRO A 94 -0.64 0.35 6.77
N ALA A 95 0.20 -0.66 6.57
CA ALA A 95 1.58 -0.44 6.15
C ALA A 95 1.64 0.35 4.82
N SER A 96 2.55 1.31 4.75
CA SER A 96 2.80 2.09 3.53
C SER A 96 3.31 1.20 2.40
N PRO A 97 3.11 1.59 1.12
CA PRO A 97 3.57 0.80 -0.02
C PRO A 97 5.06 0.44 0.04
N ARG A 98 5.90 1.38 0.49
CA ARG A 98 7.35 1.16 0.65
C ARG A 98 7.65 0.11 1.72
N GLN A 99 6.95 0.14 2.85
CA GLN A 99 7.14 -0.87 3.90
C GLN A 99 6.73 -2.25 3.40
N VAL A 100 5.59 -2.34 2.71
CA VAL A 100 5.12 -3.59 2.09
C VAL A 100 6.13 -4.12 1.08
N ASP A 101 6.73 -3.26 0.25
CA ASP A 101 7.75 -3.66 -0.72
C ASP A 101 9.02 -4.21 -0.04
N ILE A 102 9.47 -3.59 1.05
CA ILE A 102 10.61 -4.09 1.86
C ILE A 102 10.27 -5.48 2.41
N LEU A 103 9.14 -5.59 3.10
CA LEU A 103 8.72 -6.83 3.73
C LEU A 103 8.51 -7.98 2.72
N LYS A 104 7.98 -7.68 1.54
CA LYS A 104 7.84 -8.66 0.45
C LYS A 104 9.19 -9.13 -0.08
N HIS A 105 10.18 -8.25 -0.19
CA HIS A 105 11.52 -8.61 -0.64
C HIS A 105 12.16 -9.65 0.29
N PHE A 106 12.00 -9.49 1.61
CA PHE A 106 12.45 -10.46 2.62
C PHE A 106 11.46 -11.60 2.87
N LYS A 107 10.40 -11.73 2.05
CA LYS A 107 9.39 -12.79 2.14
C LYS A 107 8.69 -12.87 3.51
N MET A 108 8.49 -11.73 4.17
CA MET A 108 7.82 -11.69 5.47
C MET A 108 6.35 -12.10 5.35
N PRO A 109 5.86 -13.05 6.17
CA PRO A 109 4.48 -13.51 6.13
C PRO A 109 3.53 -12.36 6.51
N GLY A 110 2.41 -12.24 5.81
CA GLY A 110 1.40 -11.23 6.13
C GLY A 110 1.80 -9.79 5.81
N ALA A 111 2.89 -9.53 5.08
CA ALA A 111 3.39 -8.19 4.75
C ALA A 111 2.32 -7.17 4.27
N VAL A 112 1.31 -7.63 3.53
CA VAL A 112 0.22 -6.78 3.00
C VAL A 112 -0.85 -6.45 4.05
N LYS A 113 -1.00 -7.32 5.07
CA LYS A 113 -1.99 -7.19 6.14
C LYS A 113 -1.41 -6.53 7.40
N MET A 114 -0.10 -6.32 7.46
CA MET A 114 0.55 -5.67 8.61
C MET A 114 0.09 -4.22 8.73
N ASN A 115 -0.09 -3.77 9.97
CA ASN A 115 -0.21 -2.36 10.28
C ASN A 115 1.17 -1.68 10.19
N LYS A 116 1.15 -0.35 10.14
CA LYS A 116 2.34 0.49 9.94
C LYS A 116 3.39 0.32 11.04
N THR A 117 2.96 0.10 12.28
CA THR A 117 3.86 -0.01 13.44
C THR A 117 4.57 -1.35 13.49
N VAL A 118 3.83 -2.44 13.34
CA VAL A 118 4.40 -3.80 13.23
C VAL A 118 5.32 -3.88 12.00
N ALA A 119 4.95 -3.26 10.88
CA ALA A 119 5.81 -3.19 9.71
C ALA A 119 7.11 -2.43 9.98
N ASN A 120 7.04 -1.26 10.63
CA ASN A 120 8.24 -0.51 11.04
C ASN A 120 9.15 -1.32 11.97
N TYR A 121 8.55 -2.00 12.95
CA TYR A 121 9.29 -2.82 13.90
C TYR A 121 10.06 -3.92 13.19
N THR A 122 9.34 -4.66 12.35
CA THR A 122 9.89 -5.79 11.59
C THR A 122 11.01 -5.33 10.65
N ILE A 123 10.79 -4.24 9.91
CA ILE A 123 11.81 -3.67 9.01
C ILE A 123 13.03 -3.23 9.80
N ARG A 124 12.85 -2.62 10.97
CA ARG A 124 13.96 -2.18 11.80
C ARG A 124 14.80 -3.36 12.28
N ARG A 125 14.18 -4.45 12.72
CA ARG A 125 14.90 -5.68 13.07
C ARG A 125 15.63 -6.29 11.88
N LEU A 126 14.99 -6.31 10.69
CA LEU A 126 15.65 -6.75 9.46
C LEU A 126 16.89 -5.90 9.14
N PHE A 127 16.76 -4.57 9.22
CA PHE A 127 17.83 -3.62 8.90
C PHE A 127 18.84 -3.40 10.02
N ALA A 128 18.70 -4.07 11.16
CA ALA A 128 19.77 -4.14 12.16
C ALA A 128 20.99 -4.90 11.59
N GLU A 129 20.74 -5.88 10.73
CA GLU A 129 21.79 -6.60 10.00
C GLU A 129 22.21 -5.83 8.74
N ALA A 130 23.52 -5.54 8.63
CA ALA A 130 24.06 -4.80 7.50
C ALA A 130 23.85 -5.53 6.15
N GLU A 131 23.92 -6.86 6.16
CA GLU A 131 23.69 -7.70 4.98
C GLU A 131 22.28 -7.52 4.40
N ASN A 132 21.27 -7.36 5.26
CA ASN A 132 19.90 -7.11 4.81
C ASN A 132 19.76 -5.72 4.18
N VAL A 133 20.42 -4.72 4.76
CA VAL A 133 20.45 -3.37 4.18
C VAL A 133 21.09 -3.41 2.80
N GLU A 134 22.21 -4.11 2.66
CA GLU A 134 22.91 -4.28 1.40
C GLU A 134 22.06 -5.04 0.38
N ALA A 135 21.48 -6.18 0.73
CA ALA A 135 20.60 -6.96 -0.13
C ALA A 135 19.42 -6.11 -0.65
N TRP A 136 18.80 -5.32 0.23
CA TRP A 136 17.75 -4.39 -0.16
C TRP A 136 18.28 -3.34 -1.14
N GLN A 137 19.47 -2.78 -0.94
CA GLN A 137 20.04 -1.77 -1.84
C GLN A 137 20.47 -2.34 -3.20
N GLN A 138 20.97 -3.57 -3.21
CA GLN A 138 21.46 -4.28 -4.39
C GLN A 138 20.34 -4.88 -5.25
N ARG A 139 19.09 -4.90 -4.76
CA ARG A 139 17.94 -5.41 -5.50
C ARG A 139 17.82 -4.80 -6.91
N PRO A 140 17.22 -5.51 -7.88
CA PRO A 140 16.93 -4.95 -9.19
C PRO A 140 16.06 -3.70 -9.13
N PRO A 141 16.27 -2.72 -10.03
CA PRO A 141 15.47 -1.51 -10.05
C PRO A 141 14.01 -1.82 -10.39
N THR A 142 13.11 -1.08 -9.75
CA THR A 142 11.69 -1.14 -10.08
C THR A 142 11.45 -0.67 -11.51
N SER A 143 10.39 -1.19 -12.15
CA SER A 143 10.00 -0.80 -13.50
C SER A 143 9.83 0.73 -13.63
N ARG A 144 9.31 1.40 -12.60
CA ARG A 144 9.18 2.87 -12.56
C ARG A 144 10.53 3.55 -12.71
N VAL A 145 11.53 3.16 -11.92
CA VAL A 145 12.87 3.79 -11.99
C VAL A 145 13.52 3.50 -13.35
N MET A 146 13.37 2.28 -13.88
CA MET A 146 13.89 1.93 -15.20
C MET A 146 13.26 2.78 -16.31
N GLN A 147 11.94 2.93 -16.32
CA GLN A 147 11.22 3.73 -17.31
C GLN A 147 11.56 5.22 -17.18
N GLY A 148 11.76 5.73 -15.97
CA GLY A 148 12.23 7.10 -15.78
C GLY A 148 13.62 7.35 -16.36
N LEU A 149 14.54 6.39 -16.22
CA LEU A 149 15.85 6.48 -16.84
C LEU A 149 15.78 6.39 -18.37
N LEU A 150 14.95 5.49 -18.91
CA LEU A 150 14.71 5.39 -20.35
C LEU A 150 14.11 6.70 -20.90
N TYR A 151 13.14 7.28 -20.20
CA TYR A 151 12.49 8.51 -20.60
C TYR A 151 13.45 9.70 -20.64
N ILE A 152 14.21 9.91 -19.56
CA ILE A 152 15.06 11.10 -19.42
C ILE A 152 16.37 10.96 -20.20
N ASN A 153 17.00 9.78 -20.13
CA ASN A 153 18.35 9.54 -20.67
C ASN A 153 18.35 8.79 -22.00
N GLY A 154 17.19 8.34 -22.51
CA GLY A 154 17.08 7.51 -23.72
C GLY A 154 17.63 6.09 -23.57
N SER A 155 18.20 5.73 -22.41
CA SER A 155 18.88 4.45 -22.21
C SER A 155 18.88 4.00 -20.75
N PHE A 156 18.94 2.69 -20.55
CA PHE A 156 19.10 2.04 -19.25
C PHE A 156 20.19 0.98 -19.33
N THR A 157 21.22 1.09 -18.48
CA THR A 157 22.28 0.09 -18.39
C THR A 157 21.78 -1.13 -17.62
N ARG A 158 21.84 -2.31 -18.26
CA ARG A 158 21.49 -3.59 -17.62
C ARG A 158 22.42 -3.87 -16.45
N GLY A 159 21.91 -4.59 -15.44
CA GLY A 159 22.68 -4.97 -14.25
C GLY A 159 22.84 -3.88 -13.18
N MET A 160 22.33 -2.66 -13.39
CA MET A 160 22.29 -1.66 -12.33
C MET A 160 21.43 -2.13 -11.14
N THR A 161 21.86 -1.81 -9.93
CA THR A 161 21.06 -1.97 -8.72
C THR A 161 20.02 -0.86 -8.60
N GLN A 162 18.98 -1.06 -7.79
CA GLN A 162 17.99 -0.03 -7.49
C GLN A 162 18.65 1.24 -6.92
N HIS A 163 19.63 1.09 -6.02
CA HIS A 163 20.32 2.24 -5.44
C HIS A 163 21.04 3.07 -6.51
N GLN A 164 21.81 2.39 -7.38
CA GLN A 164 22.52 3.03 -8.50
C GLN A 164 21.55 3.71 -9.47
N ALA A 165 20.50 3.01 -9.88
CA ALA A 165 19.49 3.53 -10.80
C ALA A 165 18.77 4.75 -10.23
N GLN A 166 18.43 4.73 -8.94
CA GLN A 166 17.75 5.85 -8.28
C GLN A 166 18.68 7.06 -8.08
N ARG A 167 19.96 6.84 -7.77
CA ARG A 167 20.97 7.90 -7.72
C ARG A 167 21.14 8.56 -9.10
N ARG A 168 21.22 7.75 -10.16
CA ARG A 168 21.30 8.24 -11.55
C ARG A 168 20.05 9.03 -11.93
N LEU A 169 18.85 8.53 -11.62
CA LEU A 169 17.59 9.21 -11.94
C LEU A 169 17.50 10.58 -11.25
N ARG A 170 17.94 10.67 -10.00
CA ARG A 170 18.02 11.97 -9.28
C ARG A 170 19.01 12.92 -9.94
N LYS A 171 20.19 12.43 -10.33
CA LYS A 171 21.20 13.23 -11.03
C LYS A 171 20.66 13.76 -12.35
N SER A 172 20.06 12.89 -13.18
CA SER A 172 19.40 13.27 -14.42
C SER A 172 18.25 14.25 -14.19
N GLY A 173 17.56 14.16 -13.05
CA GLY A 173 16.53 15.12 -12.68
C GLY A 173 17.04 16.52 -12.35
N ILE A 174 18.26 16.63 -11.83
CA ILE A 174 18.95 17.91 -11.61
C ILE A 174 19.45 18.45 -12.95
N GLU A 175 20.02 17.59 -13.80
CA GLU A 175 20.54 17.96 -15.13
C GLU A 175 19.44 18.31 -16.14
N SER A 176 18.24 17.75 -16.00
CA SER A 176 17.10 18.00 -16.90
C SER A 176 15.77 18.16 -16.13
N PRO A 177 15.56 19.30 -15.45
CA PRO A 177 14.41 19.50 -14.57
C PRO A 177 13.06 19.42 -15.28
N SER A 178 12.95 19.93 -16.50
CA SER A 178 11.71 19.89 -17.29
C SER A 178 11.29 18.45 -17.62
N LYS A 179 12.19 17.66 -18.21
CA LYS A 179 11.97 16.22 -18.49
C LYS A 179 11.67 15.43 -17.22
N TYR A 180 12.31 15.77 -16.10
CA TYR A 180 12.04 15.10 -14.83
C TYR A 180 10.66 15.42 -14.28
N ARG A 181 10.18 16.66 -14.41
CA ARG A 181 8.80 17.04 -14.05
C ARG A 181 7.78 16.30 -14.93
N GLU A 182 8.01 16.24 -16.24
CA GLU A 182 7.16 15.49 -17.16
C GLU A 182 7.15 14.00 -16.82
N TRP A 183 8.32 13.40 -16.58
CA TRP A 183 8.43 12.02 -16.09
C TRP A 183 7.63 11.80 -14.80
N LYS A 184 7.66 12.74 -13.86
CA LYS A 184 6.88 12.61 -12.62
C LYS A 184 5.37 12.64 -12.86
N ARG A 185 4.91 13.41 -13.86
CA ARG A 185 3.51 13.36 -14.30
C ARG A 185 3.18 12.03 -14.95
N ILE A 186 4.02 11.54 -15.86
CA ILE A 186 3.89 10.21 -16.48
C ILE A 186 3.83 9.10 -15.42
N GLU A 187 4.71 9.14 -14.42
CA GLU A 187 4.71 8.20 -13.30
C GLU A 187 3.38 8.25 -12.52
N ALA A 188 2.89 9.45 -12.21
CA ALA A 188 1.61 9.63 -11.51
C ALA A 188 0.42 9.12 -12.33
N LEU A 189 0.37 9.44 -13.63
CA LEU A 189 -0.66 8.95 -14.55
C LEU A 189 -0.65 7.42 -14.61
N PHE A 190 0.52 6.80 -14.78
CA PHE A 190 0.65 5.35 -14.84
C PHE A 190 0.16 4.67 -13.56
N ILE A 191 0.44 5.27 -12.39
CA ILE A 191 -0.06 4.78 -11.10
C ILE A 191 -1.59 4.94 -11.05
N GLY A 192 -2.11 6.11 -11.40
CA GLY A 192 -3.54 6.42 -11.35
C GLY A 192 -4.38 5.49 -12.22
N VAL A 193 -3.99 5.26 -13.47
CA VAL A 193 -4.72 4.38 -14.40
C VAL A 193 -4.65 2.91 -14.02
N ASN A 194 -3.63 2.51 -13.24
CA ASN A 194 -3.46 1.12 -12.80
C ASN A 194 -3.97 0.86 -11.38
N ASP A 195 -4.39 1.90 -10.66
CA ASP A 195 -5.02 1.76 -9.35
C ASP A 195 -6.22 0.81 -9.42
N LEU A 196 -6.37 -0.04 -8.41
CA LEU A 196 -7.38 -1.10 -8.44
C LEU A 196 -8.80 -0.54 -8.46
N VAL A 197 -9.08 0.47 -7.62
CA VAL A 197 -10.40 1.06 -7.49
C VAL A 197 -10.74 1.81 -8.77
N THR A 198 -9.79 2.60 -9.28
CA THR A 198 -9.93 3.31 -10.55
C THR A 198 -10.24 2.36 -11.71
N ARG A 199 -9.51 1.24 -11.82
CA ARG A 199 -9.74 0.24 -12.87
C ARG A 199 -11.08 -0.45 -12.76
N GLN A 200 -11.51 -0.81 -11.54
CA GLN A 200 -12.82 -1.43 -11.32
C GLN A 200 -13.95 -0.48 -11.70
N ARG A 201 -13.88 0.79 -11.27
CA ARG A 201 -14.86 1.82 -11.60
C ARG A 201 -15.00 2.05 -13.11
N ASN A 202 -13.89 1.98 -13.84
CA ASN A 202 -13.85 2.25 -15.27
C ASN A 202 -13.92 0.98 -16.14
N ALA A 203 -14.11 -0.20 -15.53
CA ALA A 203 -14.10 -1.50 -16.19
C ALA A 203 -12.87 -1.74 -17.09
N THR A 204 -11.69 -1.26 -16.66
CA THR A 204 -10.44 -1.42 -17.40
C THR A 204 -9.52 -2.48 -16.79
N ARG A 205 -8.73 -3.14 -17.64
CA ARG A 205 -7.69 -4.07 -17.23
C ARG A 205 -6.39 -3.33 -16.91
N LYS A 206 -5.57 -3.92 -16.03
CA LYS A 206 -4.22 -3.42 -15.72
C LYS A 206 -3.39 -3.36 -17.01
N ILE A 207 -2.69 -2.26 -17.24
CA ILE A 207 -1.89 -2.04 -18.44
C ILE A 207 -0.39 -2.07 -18.15
N THR A 208 0.39 -2.44 -19.16
CA THR A 208 1.85 -2.40 -19.13
C THR A 208 2.36 -1.01 -19.51
N TRP A 209 3.63 -0.71 -19.20
CA TRP A 209 4.28 0.52 -19.65
C TRP A 209 4.25 0.70 -21.17
N LYS A 210 4.40 -0.39 -21.94
CA LYS A 210 4.32 -0.34 -23.41
C LYS A 210 2.95 0.16 -23.88
N ARG A 211 1.86 -0.40 -23.36
CA ARG A 211 0.49 0.05 -23.70
C ARG A 211 0.22 1.45 -23.17
N PHE A 212 0.73 1.80 -21.98
CA PHE A 212 0.61 3.15 -21.45
C PHE A 212 1.23 4.20 -22.38
N TYR A 213 2.49 4.00 -22.80
CA TYR A 213 3.17 4.94 -23.68
C TYR A 213 2.47 5.05 -25.03
N HIS A 214 1.99 3.95 -25.59
CA HIS A 214 1.17 4.00 -26.81
C HIS A 214 -0.02 4.96 -26.67
N TYR A 215 -0.84 4.83 -25.62
CA TYR A 215 -2.00 5.72 -25.44
C TYR A 215 -1.62 7.16 -25.08
N TYR A 216 -0.53 7.33 -24.33
CA TYR A 216 -0.02 8.64 -23.98
C TYR A 216 0.52 9.39 -25.22
N ASP A 217 1.24 8.69 -26.10
CA ASP A 217 1.75 9.23 -27.35
C ASP A 217 0.62 9.54 -28.34
N GLU A 218 -0.45 8.72 -28.38
CA GLU A 218 -1.67 9.01 -29.15
C GLU A 218 -2.34 10.32 -28.71
N LEU A 219 -2.44 10.57 -27.40
CA LEU A 219 -3.00 11.83 -26.90
C LEU A 219 -2.11 13.02 -27.31
N LYS A 220 -0.79 12.86 -27.25
CA LYS A 220 0.15 13.88 -27.71
C LYS A 220 0.07 14.12 -29.21
N SER A 221 -0.06 13.07 -30.02
CA SER A 221 -0.21 13.21 -31.48
C SER A 221 -1.53 13.88 -31.87
N ASN A 222 -2.56 13.73 -31.03
CA ASN A 222 -3.84 14.41 -31.19
C ASN A 222 -3.83 15.85 -30.65
N GLY A 223 -2.65 16.40 -30.31
CA GLY A 223 -2.48 17.78 -29.92
C GLY A 223 -2.66 18.08 -28.43
N VAL A 224 -2.91 17.07 -27.58
CA VAL A 224 -3.02 17.27 -26.13
C VAL A 224 -1.63 17.49 -25.54
N ALA A 225 -1.42 18.63 -24.87
CA ALA A 225 -0.15 18.92 -24.23
C ALA A 225 0.10 17.95 -23.05
N SER A 226 1.36 17.57 -22.82
CA SER A 226 1.68 16.57 -21.78
C SER A 226 1.19 16.97 -20.38
N ASP A 227 1.16 18.25 -20.08
CA ASP A 227 0.78 18.77 -18.78
C ASP A 227 -0.74 18.83 -18.58
N GLU A 228 -1.51 18.67 -19.66
CA GLU A 228 -2.97 18.62 -19.67
C GLU A 228 -3.53 17.18 -19.65
N ILE A 229 -2.70 16.18 -19.99
CA ILE A 229 -3.13 14.78 -19.97
C ILE A 229 -3.48 14.35 -18.54
N SER A 230 -4.74 13.95 -18.34
CA SER A 230 -5.26 13.48 -17.06
C SER A 230 -5.41 11.94 -16.99
N VAL A 231 -5.68 11.43 -15.79
CA VAL A 231 -5.96 10.00 -15.57
C VAL A 231 -7.24 9.60 -16.31
N GLU A 232 -8.25 10.46 -16.31
CA GLU A 232 -9.54 10.25 -16.96
C GLU A 232 -9.37 10.14 -18.49
N MET A 233 -8.61 11.04 -19.10
CA MET A 233 -8.32 10.99 -20.55
C MET A 233 -7.62 9.68 -20.92
N MET A 234 -6.60 9.30 -20.14
CA MET A 234 -5.90 8.03 -20.32
C MET A 234 -6.83 6.83 -20.17
N LEU A 235 -7.71 6.82 -19.17
CA LEU A 235 -8.69 5.74 -18.95
C LEU A 235 -9.70 5.62 -20.07
N THR A 236 -10.21 6.75 -20.59
CA THR A 236 -11.09 6.77 -21.76
C THR A 236 -10.40 6.14 -22.95
N ARG A 237 -9.13 6.48 -23.21
CA ARG A 237 -8.35 5.91 -24.30
C ARG A 237 -8.06 4.41 -24.10
N ILE A 238 -7.69 4.02 -22.88
CA ILE A 238 -7.49 2.61 -22.50
C ILE A 238 -8.78 1.81 -22.72
N ALA A 239 -9.92 2.33 -22.26
CA ALA A 239 -11.21 1.68 -22.38
C ALA A 239 -11.65 1.57 -23.84
N TYR A 240 -11.44 2.61 -24.66
CA TYR A 240 -11.68 2.57 -26.10
C TYR A 240 -10.94 1.41 -26.75
N HIS A 241 -9.63 1.30 -26.54
CA HIS A 241 -8.82 0.23 -27.12
C HIS A 241 -9.17 -1.15 -26.55
N GLN A 242 -9.46 -1.27 -25.26
CA GLN A 242 -9.86 -2.55 -24.65
C GLN A 242 -11.26 -3.03 -25.12
N ARG A 243 -12.17 -2.10 -25.43
CA ARG A 243 -13.49 -2.40 -26.03
C ARG A 243 -13.39 -2.62 -27.54
N GLY A 244 -12.48 -1.94 -28.23
CA GLY A 244 -12.15 -2.16 -29.64
C GLY A 244 -11.48 -3.52 -29.88
N GLU A 245 -10.62 -3.98 -28.96
CA GLU A 245 -10.08 -5.35 -28.96
C GLU A 245 -11.20 -6.42 -28.84
N LEU A 246 -12.35 -6.09 -28.20
CA LEU A 246 -13.54 -6.94 -28.15
C LEU A 246 -14.45 -6.84 -29.39
N ARG A 247 -14.27 -5.82 -30.24
CA ARG A 247 -15.11 -5.53 -31.43
C ARG A 247 -14.35 -5.54 -32.76
N SER A 248 -13.09 -6.00 -32.79
CA SER A 248 -12.29 -6.11 -34.03
C SER A 248 -12.76 -7.17 -35.04
N THR A 249 -14.04 -7.55 -34.99
CA THR A 249 -14.75 -8.14 -36.12
C THR A 249 -15.80 -7.22 -36.72
N HIS A 250 -15.72 -5.88 -36.64
CA HIS A 250 -16.21 -4.97 -37.70
C HIS A 250 -16.22 -3.48 -37.26
N PHE A 251 -15.97 -2.61 -38.25
CA PHE A 251 -16.13 -1.15 -38.30
C PHE A 251 -15.08 -0.27 -37.62
N GLY A 252 -14.22 0.30 -38.49
CA GLY A 252 -13.55 1.57 -38.26
C GLY A 252 -14.50 2.74 -38.54
N GLY A 253 -14.21 3.85 -37.87
CA GLY A 253 -14.93 5.11 -38.02
C GLY A 253 -15.77 5.43 -36.79
N ASP A 254 -15.17 6.17 -35.84
CA ASP A 254 -15.60 7.52 -35.46
C ASP A 254 -14.94 7.91 -34.12
N GLU A 255 -13.63 8.22 -34.16
CA GLU A 255 -12.88 8.73 -33.00
C GLU A 255 -13.24 10.18 -32.66
N SER A 256 -13.72 10.92 -33.65
CA SER A 256 -14.12 12.33 -33.58
C SER A 256 -15.31 12.57 -32.63
N ALA A 257 -16.31 11.68 -32.66
CA ALA A 257 -17.50 11.81 -31.82
C ALA A 257 -17.24 11.55 -30.32
N LEU A 258 -16.23 10.74 -29.99
CA LEU A 258 -15.89 10.40 -28.60
C LEU A 258 -15.13 11.51 -27.87
N LEU A 259 -14.38 12.34 -28.59
CA LEU A 259 -13.66 13.48 -28.02
C LEU A 259 -14.55 14.70 -27.79
N ALA A 260 -15.70 14.79 -28.48
CA ALA A 260 -16.66 15.88 -28.31
C ALA A 260 -17.64 15.67 -27.13
N ALA A 261 -17.57 14.52 -26.45
CA ALA A 261 -18.47 14.16 -25.35
C ALA A 261 -17.87 14.34 -23.94
N VAL A 262 -16.71 14.99 -23.84
CA VAL A 262 -16.06 15.46 -22.60
C VAL A 262 -16.03 16.97 -22.61
#